data_AF-A0AA50HSK9-F1
#
_entry.id   AF-A0AA50HSK9-F1
#
_cell.length_a   1.000
_cell.length_b   1.000
_cell.length_c   1.000
_cell.angle_alpha   90.00
_cell.angle_beta   90.00
_cell.angle_gamma   90.00
#
_symmetry.space_group_name_H-M   'P 1'
#
loop_
_entity.id
_entity.type
_entity.pdbx_description
1 polymer ?
#
loop_
_entity_poly.entity_id
_entity_poly.type
_entity_poly.pdbx_seq_one_letter_code
_entity_poly.pdbx_strand_id
1 'polypeptide(L)'
;MSFHPDKKILDQLFPYIQSYQELASKHGINDIFQDNGGKILQVLLVTGLEVLPGREGNDAKDADGNEYELKSVNIQLTKSFSTHHHINPGIIAKYRKVNWIFAVYSGINLISIYQLTPADLEFYYEKWEKKWNDSGGKDINNPKIPLTYVKDHGALIYNSSSIC
;
A
#
# COMPACT_ATOMS: atom_id res chain seq x y z
N MET A 1 37.79 11.88 15.69
CA MET A 1 36.72 12.15 14.71
C MET A 1 35.80 13.22 15.30
N SER A 2 35.42 14.23 14.52
CA SER A 2 34.40 15.21 14.90
C SER A 2 33.08 14.87 14.21
N PHE A 3 31.94 15.17 14.86
CA PHE A 3 30.63 14.98 14.25
C PHE A 3 30.40 15.95 13.09
N HIS A 4 29.54 15.54 12.15
CA HIS A 4 29.05 16.43 11.09
C HIS A 4 28.22 17.59 11.69
N PRO A 5 28.32 18.83 11.17
CA PRO A 5 27.57 19.98 11.68
C PRO A 5 26.06 19.74 11.82
N ASP A 6 25.45 19.03 10.87
CA ASP A 6 24.01 18.74 10.85
C ASP A 6 23.53 17.77 11.94
N LYS A 7 24.44 17.14 12.70
CA LYS A 7 24.06 16.30 13.85
C LYS A 7 23.19 17.08 14.85
N LYS A 8 23.46 18.38 15.02
CA LYS A 8 22.64 19.25 15.87
C LYS A 8 21.21 19.41 15.35
N ILE A 9 21.03 19.47 14.03
CA ILE A 9 19.70 19.55 13.41
C ILE A 9 18.96 18.22 13.63
N LEU A 10 19.63 17.09 13.43
CA LEU A 10 19.05 15.77 13.71
C LEU A 10 18.58 15.67 15.17
N ASP A 11 19.40 16.09 16.13
CA ASP A 11 19.06 16.05 17.57
C ASP A 11 17.84 16.91 17.92
N GLN A 12 17.64 18.01 17.21
CA GLN A 12 16.46 18.86 17.36
C GLN A 12 15.19 18.23 16.76
N LEU A 13 15.32 17.49 15.65
CA LEU A 13 14.20 16.83 14.99
C LEU A 13 13.81 15.50 15.64
N PHE A 14 14.77 14.80 16.25
CA PHE A 14 14.59 13.42 16.69
C PHE A 14 13.45 13.19 17.69
N PRO A 15 13.17 14.09 18.65
CA PRO A 15 12.02 13.93 19.54
C PRO A 15 10.68 13.81 18.79
N TYR A 16 10.49 14.56 17.70
CA TYR A 16 9.28 14.48 16.88
C TYR A 16 9.21 13.17 16.07
N ILE A 17 10.36 12.70 15.58
CA ILE A 17 10.47 11.40 14.91
C ILE A 17 10.13 10.27 15.89
N GLN A 18 10.60 10.36 17.13
CA GLN A 18 10.28 9.40 18.18
C GLN A 18 8.79 9.38 18.50
N SER A 19 8.15 10.56 18.64
CA SER A 19 6.69 10.63 18.82
C SER A 19 5.91 10.05 17.63
N TYR A 20 6.41 10.23 16.40
CA TYR A 20 5.81 9.62 15.21
C TYR A 20 5.94 8.09 15.21
N GLN A 21 7.10 7.57 15.63
CA GLN A 21 7.30 6.13 15.83
C GLN A 21 6.40 5.57 16.94
N GLU A 22 6.23 6.28 18.06
CA GLU A 22 5.32 5.87 19.13
C GLU A 22 3.87 5.80 18.65
N LEU A 23 3.43 6.75 17.82
CA LEU A 23 2.14 6.71 17.18
C LEU A 23 2.03 5.50 16.23
N ALA A 24 3.02 5.29 15.37
CA ALA A 24 3.10 4.13 14.47
C ALA A 24 2.97 2.80 15.23
N SER A 25 3.67 2.65 16.35
CA SER A 25 3.66 1.43 17.15
C SER A 25 2.28 1.15 17.78
N LYS A 26 1.51 2.18 18.15
CA LYS A 26 0.11 2.00 18.60
C LYS A 26 -0.79 1.42 17.52
N HIS A 27 -0.45 1.63 16.25
CA HIS A 27 -1.17 1.13 15.08
C HIS A 27 -0.48 -0.10 14.44
N GLY A 28 0.33 -0.85 15.21
CA GLY A 28 0.92 -2.11 14.76
C GLY A 28 2.10 -1.96 13.78
N ILE A 29 2.66 -0.75 13.63
CA ILE A 29 3.82 -0.50 12.77
C ILE A 29 5.10 -0.46 13.61
N ASN A 30 5.99 -1.43 13.37
CA ASN A 30 7.19 -1.63 14.17
C ASN A 30 8.31 -0.62 13.89
N ASP A 31 8.47 -0.18 12.65
CA ASP A 31 9.56 0.71 12.22
C ASP A 31 9.05 1.66 11.12
N ILE A 32 9.02 2.97 11.37
CA ILE A 32 8.59 3.97 10.40
C ILE A 32 9.54 4.13 9.21
N PHE A 33 10.80 3.70 9.34
CA PHE A 33 11.85 3.84 8.32
C PHE A 33 12.03 2.59 7.45
N GLN A 34 11.35 1.48 7.77
CA GLN A 34 11.37 0.26 6.96
C GLN A 34 10.01 0.00 6.31
N ASP A 35 10.01 -0.67 5.16
CA ASP A 35 8.81 -1.17 4.47
C ASP A 35 7.68 -0.14 4.29
N ASN A 36 8.04 1.13 4.13
CA ASN A 36 7.11 2.27 4.08
C ASN A 36 6.26 2.46 5.35
N GLY A 37 6.70 2.03 6.54
CA GLY A 37 5.94 2.11 7.79
C GLY A 37 5.38 3.50 8.08
N GLY A 38 6.20 4.55 7.95
CA GLY A 38 5.75 5.93 8.13
C GLY A 38 4.72 6.41 7.09
N LYS A 39 4.64 5.76 5.93
CA LYS A 39 3.59 6.02 4.93
C LYS A 39 2.33 5.22 5.25
N ILE A 40 2.47 3.94 5.58
CA ILE A 40 1.34 3.07 5.96
C ILE A 40 0.55 3.72 7.10
N LEU A 41 1.21 4.29 8.11
CA LEU A 41 0.53 5.02 9.19
C LEU A 41 -0.43 6.10 8.67
N GLN A 42 -0.03 6.87 7.64
CA GLN A 42 -0.89 7.90 7.05
C GLN A 42 -2.16 7.29 6.44
N VAL A 43 -2.05 6.14 5.77
CA VAL A 43 -3.21 5.41 5.23
C VAL A 43 -4.16 5.02 6.36
N LEU A 44 -3.64 4.33 7.38
CA LEU A 44 -4.44 3.80 8.49
C LEU A 44 -5.21 4.91 9.21
N LEU A 45 -4.55 6.03 9.50
CA LEU A 45 -5.16 7.16 10.19
C LEU A 45 -6.22 7.88 9.34
N VAL A 46 -6.08 7.90 8.01
CA VAL A 46 -7.05 8.52 7.10
C VAL A 46 -8.26 7.61 6.87
N THR A 47 -8.06 6.31 6.75
CA THR A 47 -9.12 5.35 6.42
C THR A 47 -9.79 4.71 7.64
N GLY A 48 -9.18 4.82 8.82
CA GLY A 48 -9.63 4.10 10.02
C GLY A 48 -9.36 2.59 9.97
N LEU A 49 -8.45 2.14 9.10
CA LEU A 49 -8.11 0.72 8.97
C LEU A 49 -7.10 0.30 10.04
N GLU A 50 -7.15 -0.96 10.44
CA GLU A 50 -6.20 -1.62 11.34
C GLU A 50 -5.39 -2.67 10.57
N VAL A 51 -4.07 -2.70 10.76
CA VAL A 51 -3.21 -3.73 10.14
C VAL A 51 -3.51 -5.11 10.72
N LEU A 52 -3.51 -6.12 9.87
CA LEU A 52 -3.62 -7.51 10.30
C LEU A 52 -2.24 -8.07 10.64
N PRO A 53 -2.09 -8.82 11.75
CA PRO A 53 -0.82 -9.46 12.08
C PRO A 53 -0.57 -10.67 11.18
N GLY A 54 0.64 -10.77 10.65
CA GLY A 54 1.07 -11.91 9.81
C GLY A 54 1.44 -11.47 8.40
N ARG A 55 2.32 -12.26 7.74
CA ARG A 55 2.73 -12.00 6.34
C ARG A 55 1.89 -12.74 5.31
N GLU A 56 1.08 -13.71 5.76
CA GLU A 56 0.25 -14.54 4.90
C GLU A 56 -1.23 -14.22 5.13
N GLY A 57 -1.74 -13.23 4.41
CA GLY A 57 -3.13 -12.78 4.57
C GLY A 57 -3.38 -11.45 3.87
N ASN A 58 -4.57 -10.92 4.05
CA ASN A 58 -4.90 -9.56 3.66
C ASN A 58 -4.19 -8.57 4.61
N ASP A 59 -3.99 -7.34 4.15
CA ASP A 59 -3.09 -6.39 4.81
C ASP A 59 -3.76 -5.65 5.99
N ALA A 60 -5.05 -5.39 5.91
CA ALA A 60 -5.78 -4.61 6.91
C ALA A 60 -7.26 -4.98 7.01
N LYS A 61 -7.92 -4.50 8.06
CA LYS A 61 -9.37 -4.60 8.27
C LYS A 61 -10.00 -3.29 8.73
N ASP A 62 -11.29 -3.10 8.47
CA ASP A 62 -12.08 -2.01 9.06
C ASP A 62 -12.75 -2.40 10.37
N ALA A 63 -13.49 -1.45 10.97
CA ALA A 63 -14.21 -1.63 12.23
C ALA A 63 -15.35 -2.67 12.15
N ASP A 64 -15.89 -2.92 10.96
CA ASP A 64 -16.93 -3.92 10.71
C ASP A 64 -16.33 -5.32 10.46
N GLY A 65 -15.00 -5.41 10.38
CA GLY A 65 -14.26 -6.65 10.17
C GLY A 65 -14.07 -7.03 8.70
N ASN A 66 -14.39 -6.13 7.75
CA ASN A 66 -14.07 -6.38 6.35
C ASN A 66 -12.55 -6.28 6.15
N GLU A 67 -11.97 -7.22 5.41
CA GLU A 67 -10.54 -7.25 5.13
C GLU A 67 -10.22 -6.61 3.77
N TYR A 68 -9.01 -6.07 3.65
CA TYR A 68 -8.54 -5.31 2.50
C TYR A 68 -7.10 -5.68 2.13
N GLU A 69 -6.81 -5.68 0.83
CA GLU A 69 -5.42 -5.63 0.33
C GLU A 69 -4.99 -4.15 0.27
N LEU A 70 -3.78 -3.84 0.75
CA LEU A 70 -3.17 -2.51 0.68
C LEU A 70 -2.05 -2.49 -0.36
N LYS A 71 -2.12 -1.56 -1.30
CA LYS A 71 -1.01 -1.25 -2.22
C LYS A 71 -0.68 0.23 -2.20
N SER A 72 0.60 0.54 -2.35
CA SER A 72 1.07 1.92 -2.44
C SER A 72 2.01 2.15 -3.62
N VAL A 73 2.06 3.40 -4.09
CA VAL A 73 2.98 3.83 -5.14
C VAL A 73 3.57 5.20 -4.80
N ASN A 74 4.86 5.40 -5.04
CA ASN A 74 5.48 6.73 -5.05
C ASN A 74 5.61 7.20 -6.50
N ILE A 75 4.85 8.23 -6.87
CA ILE A 75 4.76 8.74 -8.24
C ILE A 75 6.04 9.43 -8.72
N GLN A 76 6.95 9.77 -7.80
CA GLN A 76 8.29 10.25 -8.13
C GLN A 76 9.19 9.12 -8.67
N LEU A 77 8.82 7.85 -8.46
CA LEU A 77 9.62 6.67 -8.82
C LEU A 77 8.95 5.80 -9.87
N THR A 78 7.64 5.59 -9.78
CA THR A 78 6.90 4.73 -10.70
C THR A 78 5.42 5.10 -10.77
N LYS A 79 4.76 4.71 -11.85
CA LYS A 79 3.32 4.95 -12.08
C LYS A 79 2.49 3.67 -12.05
N SER A 80 3.03 2.58 -11.51
CA SER A 80 2.32 1.31 -11.43
C SER A 80 2.53 0.64 -10.07
N PHE A 81 1.45 0.05 -9.55
CA PHE A 81 1.44 -0.72 -8.33
C PHE A 81 1.99 -2.13 -8.58
N SER A 82 2.83 -2.59 -7.67
CA SER A 82 3.23 -4.00 -7.56
C SER A 82 2.07 -4.84 -7.02
N THR A 83 2.12 -6.15 -7.26
CA THR A 83 1.13 -7.10 -6.73
C THR A 83 1.82 -8.18 -5.89
N HIS A 84 2.00 -9.38 -6.42
CA HIS A 84 2.64 -10.51 -5.76
C HIS A 84 3.73 -11.12 -6.67
N HIS A 85 4.83 -11.60 -6.09
CA HIS A 85 5.94 -12.20 -6.86
C HIS A 85 5.63 -13.60 -7.42
N HIS A 86 4.57 -14.21 -6.93
CA HIS A 86 4.12 -15.56 -7.29
C HIS A 86 2.61 -15.55 -7.54
N ILE A 87 2.15 -14.81 -8.55
CA ILE A 87 0.72 -14.81 -8.90
C ILE A 87 0.35 -16.15 -9.52
N ASN A 88 -0.64 -16.80 -8.92
CA ASN A 88 -1.21 -18.09 -9.31
C ASN A 88 -2.71 -18.13 -8.96
N PRO A 89 -3.47 -19.15 -9.40
CA PRO A 89 -4.92 -19.22 -9.16
C PRO A 89 -5.32 -19.17 -7.67
N GLY A 90 -4.49 -19.71 -6.77
CA GLY A 90 -4.73 -19.66 -5.33
C GLY A 90 -4.68 -18.24 -4.77
N ILE A 91 -3.69 -17.43 -5.19
CA ILE A 91 -3.59 -16.02 -4.81
C ILE A 91 -4.73 -15.21 -5.43
N ILE A 92 -5.05 -15.44 -6.71
CA ILE A 92 -6.14 -14.74 -7.40
C ILE A 92 -7.50 -15.01 -6.72
N ALA A 93 -7.74 -16.25 -6.30
CA ALA A 93 -8.95 -16.61 -5.55
C ALA A 93 -9.06 -15.92 -4.18
N LYS A 94 -7.94 -15.56 -3.54
CA LYS A 94 -7.94 -14.72 -2.33
C LYS A 94 -8.25 -13.27 -2.68
N TYR A 95 -7.62 -12.73 -3.73
CA TYR A 95 -7.81 -11.35 -4.17
C TYR A 95 -9.26 -11.03 -4.58
N ARG A 96 -9.98 -11.97 -5.17
CA ARG A 96 -11.40 -11.81 -5.51
C ARG A 96 -12.35 -11.69 -4.31
N LYS A 97 -11.87 -11.88 -3.08
CA LYS A 97 -12.71 -11.87 -1.86
C LYS A 97 -12.69 -10.54 -1.12
N VAL A 98 -11.79 -9.63 -1.47
CA VAL A 98 -11.54 -8.40 -0.70
C VAL A 98 -11.43 -7.19 -1.61
N ASN A 99 -11.79 -6.03 -1.05
CA ASN A 99 -11.53 -4.76 -1.69
C ASN A 99 -10.04 -4.41 -1.57
N TRP A 100 -9.56 -3.61 -2.51
CA TRP A 100 -8.18 -3.14 -2.53
C TRP A 100 -8.14 -1.64 -2.27
N ILE A 101 -7.22 -1.22 -1.40
CA ILE A 101 -6.92 0.17 -1.13
C ILE A 101 -5.59 0.52 -1.80
N PHE A 102 -5.63 1.54 -2.66
CA PHE A 102 -4.48 2.03 -3.40
C PHE A 102 -4.09 3.42 -2.92
N ALA A 103 -2.98 3.51 -2.19
CA ALA A 103 -2.43 4.75 -1.68
C ALA A 103 -1.37 5.34 -2.63
N VAL A 104 -1.54 6.61 -3.00
CA VAL A 104 -0.65 7.33 -3.92
C VAL A 104 0.17 8.34 -3.13
N TYR A 105 1.49 8.29 -3.27
CA TYR A 105 2.43 9.17 -2.59
C TYR A 105 3.26 9.99 -3.58
N SER A 106 3.67 11.19 -3.17
CA SER A 106 4.80 11.92 -3.75
C SER A 106 5.87 12.09 -2.67
N GLY A 107 6.98 11.34 -2.80
CA GLY A 107 7.97 11.25 -1.74
C GLY A 107 7.38 10.54 -0.50
N ILE A 108 7.27 11.27 0.61
CA ILE A 108 6.65 10.79 1.86
C ILE A 108 5.21 11.25 2.04
N ASN A 109 4.70 12.14 1.17
CA ASN A 109 3.40 12.77 1.34
C ASN A 109 2.30 11.94 0.67
N LEU A 110 1.26 11.58 1.42
CA LEU A 110 0.05 10.95 0.90
C LEU A 110 -0.75 11.95 0.05
N ILE A 111 -0.94 11.61 -1.22
CA ILE A 111 -1.65 12.44 -2.21
C ILE A 111 -3.12 12.04 -2.30
N SER A 112 -3.38 10.75 -2.45
CA SER A 112 -4.75 10.26 -2.65
C SER A 112 -4.87 8.78 -2.31
N ILE A 113 -6.06 8.36 -1.92
CA ILE A 113 -6.41 6.95 -1.70
C ILE A 113 -7.60 6.60 -2.58
N TYR A 114 -7.52 5.47 -3.28
CA TYR A 114 -8.62 4.90 -4.05
C TYR A 114 -8.98 3.52 -3.50
N GLN A 115 -10.26 3.17 -3.58
CA GLN A 115 -10.75 1.82 -3.32
C GLN A 115 -11.26 1.20 -4.62
N LEU A 116 -10.85 -0.04 -4.90
CA LEU A 116 -11.42 -0.87 -5.96
C LEU A 116 -12.02 -2.12 -5.35
N THR A 117 -13.19 -2.52 -5.84
CA THR A 117 -13.84 -3.79 -5.49
C THR A 117 -13.26 -4.95 -6.32
N PRO A 118 -13.56 -6.21 -5.96
CA PRO A 118 -13.22 -7.36 -6.81
C PRO A 118 -13.70 -7.21 -8.25
N ALA A 119 -14.90 -6.65 -8.46
CA ALA A 119 -15.47 -6.45 -9.80
C ALA A 119 -14.63 -5.45 -10.62
N ASP A 120 -14.13 -4.38 -10.00
CA ASP A 120 -13.29 -3.38 -10.66
C ASP A 120 -11.92 -3.95 -11.06
N LEU A 121 -11.47 -5.03 -10.43
CA LEU A 121 -10.18 -5.69 -10.68
C LEU A 121 -10.30 -6.98 -11.51
N GLU A 122 -11.51 -7.45 -11.84
CA GLU A 122 -11.75 -8.72 -12.50
C GLU A 122 -11.02 -8.82 -13.86
N PHE A 123 -10.93 -7.70 -14.59
CA PHE A 123 -10.14 -7.61 -15.82
C PHE A 123 -8.68 -8.07 -15.64
N TYR A 124 -8.04 -7.74 -14.52
CA TYR A 124 -6.68 -8.19 -14.22
C TYR A 124 -6.64 -9.65 -13.79
N TYR A 125 -7.61 -10.10 -13.01
CA TYR A 125 -7.69 -11.48 -12.54
C TYR A 125 -7.81 -12.45 -13.72
N GLU A 126 -8.77 -12.24 -14.62
CA GLU A 126 -8.94 -13.05 -15.83
C GLU A 126 -7.68 -13.04 -16.70
N LYS A 127 -7.08 -11.85 -16.88
CA LYS A 127 -5.83 -11.69 -17.65
C LYS A 127 -4.68 -12.49 -17.05
N TRP A 128 -4.54 -12.52 -15.73
CA TRP A 128 -3.49 -13.27 -15.05
C TRP A 128 -3.77 -14.77 -15.04
N GLU A 129 -5.00 -15.21 -14.82
CA GLU A 129 -5.37 -16.63 -14.90
C GLU A 129 -5.13 -17.18 -16.31
N LYS A 130 -5.56 -16.44 -17.33
CA LYS A 130 -5.29 -16.80 -18.72
C LYS A 130 -3.79 -16.93 -18.98
N LYS A 131 -3.00 -15.94 -18.57
CA LYS A 131 -1.53 -15.97 -18.74
C LYS A 131 -0.87 -17.13 -17.99
N TRP A 132 -1.34 -17.47 -16.80
CA TRP A 132 -0.82 -18.58 -16.00
C TRP A 132 -1.14 -19.93 -16.66
N ASN A 133 -2.35 -20.09 -17.22
CA ASN A 133 -2.73 -21.29 -17.98
C ASN A 133 -1.92 -21.40 -19.28
N ASP A 134 -1.84 -20.30 -20.05
CA ASP A 134 -1.10 -20.25 -21.32
C ASP A 134 0.42 -20.49 -21.12
N SER A 135 0.96 -20.24 -19.92
CA SER A 135 2.35 -20.49 -19.56
C SER A 135 2.64 -21.91 -19.04
N GLY A 136 1.63 -22.80 -19.05
CA GLY A 136 1.76 -24.16 -18.54
C GLY A 136 1.80 -24.25 -17.02
N GLY A 137 1.14 -23.32 -16.33
CA GLY A 137 1.06 -23.30 -14.86
C GLY A 137 2.24 -22.59 -14.19
N LYS A 138 2.94 -21.70 -14.91
CA LYS A 138 4.07 -20.95 -14.35
C LYS A 138 3.60 -19.65 -13.71
N ASP A 139 3.94 -19.49 -12.43
CA ASP A 139 3.66 -18.28 -11.65
C ASP A 139 4.13 -17.00 -12.34
N ILE A 140 3.28 -15.97 -12.25
CA ILE A 140 3.53 -14.68 -12.88
C ILE A 140 4.25 -13.79 -11.87
N ASN A 141 5.46 -13.37 -12.21
CA ASN A 141 6.28 -12.53 -11.34
C ASN A 141 5.81 -11.06 -11.38
N ASN A 142 5.18 -10.63 -10.28
CA ASN A 142 4.89 -9.22 -9.96
C ASN A 142 4.26 -8.43 -11.11
N PRO A 143 3.13 -8.91 -11.68
CA PRO A 143 2.41 -8.13 -12.68
C PRO A 143 1.94 -6.80 -12.07
N LYS A 144 1.88 -5.76 -12.89
CA LYS A 144 1.62 -4.40 -12.43
C LYS A 144 0.20 -3.95 -12.76
N ILE A 145 -0.37 -3.13 -11.87
CA ILE A 145 -1.61 -2.38 -12.12
C ILE A 145 -1.22 -0.90 -12.29
N PRO A 146 -1.48 -0.27 -13.46
CA PRO A 146 -1.18 1.15 -13.69
C PRO A 146 -2.02 2.07 -12.80
N LEU A 147 -1.43 3.18 -12.37
CA LEU A 147 -2.13 4.22 -11.61
C LEU A 147 -3.31 4.82 -12.38
N THR A 148 -3.22 4.93 -13.70
CA THR A 148 -4.33 5.43 -14.53
C THR A 148 -5.57 4.56 -14.39
N TYR A 149 -5.41 3.23 -14.46
CA TYR A 149 -6.52 2.29 -14.25
C TYR A 149 -7.19 2.47 -12.88
N VAL A 150 -6.38 2.58 -11.82
CA VAL A 150 -6.87 2.80 -10.46
C VAL A 150 -7.67 4.11 -10.35
N LYS A 151 -7.20 5.18 -11.02
CA LYS A 151 -7.91 6.47 -11.03
C LYS A 151 -9.20 6.43 -11.84
N ASP A 152 -9.19 5.70 -12.96
CA ASP A 152 -10.32 5.66 -13.88
C ASP A 152 -11.45 4.77 -13.36
N HIS A 153 -11.15 3.78 -12.50
CA HIS A 153 -12.12 2.74 -12.09
C HIS A 153 -12.33 2.69 -10.56
N GLY A 154 -11.47 3.33 -9.77
CA GLY A 154 -11.56 3.32 -8.31
C GLY A 154 -12.43 4.43 -7.74
N ALA A 155 -13.09 4.14 -6.62
CA ALA A 155 -13.72 5.16 -5.80
C ALA A 155 -12.65 5.97 -5.05
N LEU A 156 -12.66 7.29 -5.19
CA LEU A 156 -11.76 8.19 -4.46
C LEU A 156 -12.19 8.28 -2.99
N ILE A 157 -11.31 7.85 -2.07
CA ILE A 157 -11.54 7.88 -0.62
C ILE A 157 -10.93 9.14 0.00
N TYR A 158 -9.75 9.54 -0.47
CA TYR A 158 -9.02 10.69 0.04
C TYR A 158 -8.28 11.39 -1.09
N ASN A 159 -8.21 12.73 -1.01
CA ASN A 159 -7.36 13.55 -1.85
C ASN A 159 -6.80 14.70 -1.01
N SER A 160 -5.48 14.93 -1.08
CA SER A 160 -4.85 16.04 -0.40
C SER A 160 -5.17 17.33 -1.16
N SER A 161 -5.98 18.20 -0.58
CA SER A 161 -6.37 19.49 -1.17
C SER A 161 -5.21 20.49 -1.31
N SER A 162 -4.01 20.15 -0.81
CA SER A 162 -2.91 21.10 -0.57
C SER A 162 -1.68 20.91 -1.47
N ILE A 163 -1.79 20.15 -2.56
CA ILE A 163 -0.70 19.97 -3.54
C ILE A 163 -1.26 20.32 -4.92
N CYS A 164 -1.40 21.62 -5.17
CA CYS A 164 -1.54 22.24 -6.48
C CYS A 164 -0.46 23.32 -6.58
#